data_AF-A0A7Z2GML5-F1
#
_entry.id   AF-A0A7Z2GML5-F1
#
_cell.length_a   1.000
_cell.length_b   1.000
_cell.length_c   1.000
_cell.angle_alpha   90.00
_cell.angle_beta   90.00
_cell.angle_gamma   90.00
#
_symmetry.space_group_name_H-M   'P 1'
#
loop_
_entity.id
_entity.type
_entity.pdbx_description
1 polymer ?
#
loop_
_entity_poly.entity_id
_entity_poly.type
_entity_poly.pdbx_seq_one_letter_code
_entity_poly.pdbx_strand_id
1 'polypeptide(L)'
;MATISPLSKSTKLDVVRREKLLAYSKAMLSPMPRDEVDRTVLFTRIGLQRLRNGERVRGLVDQIAEVVVFTTLVTKAGYGTLTPSFLKSVEDRLIDVLFDAAASAESNVAPSLLEDATVVVNEYDRLLQTTRLEVVVQAFNGLKRRVHVPGTCSCERCQKQRASARISSRTVTA
;
A
#
# COMPACT_ATOMS: atom_id res chain seq x y z
N MET A 1 -44.37 -25.74 34.55
CA MET A 1 -44.50 -25.67 33.08
C MET A 1 -44.46 -24.21 32.67
N ALA A 2 -43.44 -23.78 31.92
CA ALA A 2 -43.39 -22.52 31.17
C ALA A 2 -42.18 -22.63 30.20
N THR A 3 -42.44 -23.12 28.99
CA THR A 3 -42.44 -22.36 27.71
C THR A 3 -41.06 -21.97 27.22
N ILE A 4 -40.54 -22.82 26.32
CA ILE A 4 -39.40 -22.58 25.44
C ILE A 4 -39.76 -21.41 24.52
N SER A 5 -39.05 -20.29 24.63
CA SER A 5 -39.13 -19.18 23.68
C SER A 5 -38.65 -19.63 22.30
N PRO A 6 -39.33 -19.26 21.19
CA PRO A 6 -38.91 -19.70 19.87
C PRO A 6 -37.68 -18.91 19.41
N LEU A 7 -36.67 -19.66 18.97
CA LEU A 7 -35.50 -19.14 18.25
C LEU A 7 -35.97 -18.25 17.09
N SER A 8 -35.52 -17.00 17.11
CA SER A 8 -35.82 -15.95 16.13
C SER A 8 -35.56 -16.43 14.71
N LYS A 9 -36.57 -16.29 13.83
CA LYS A 9 -36.45 -16.49 12.39
C LYS A 9 -35.39 -15.50 11.86
N SER A 10 -34.20 -15.98 11.49
CA SER A 10 -33.20 -15.12 10.85
C SER A 10 -33.77 -14.63 9.51
N THR A 11 -33.86 -13.32 9.36
CA THR A 11 -34.31 -12.68 8.12
C THR A 11 -33.38 -13.09 6.96
N LYS A 12 -33.91 -13.24 5.73
CA LYS A 12 -33.12 -13.61 4.53
C LYS A 12 -31.86 -12.74 4.36
N LEU A 13 -31.90 -11.48 4.79
CA LEU A 13 -30.77 -10.54 4.76
C LEU A 13 -29.60 -10.98 5.66
N ASP A 14 -29.88 -11.60 6.80
CA ASP A 14 -28.87 -12.08 7.75
C ASP A 14 -28.17 -13.34 7.25
N VAL A 15 -28.91 -14.20 6.53
CA VAL A 15 -28.36 -15.38 5.85
C VAL A 15 -27.39 -14.96 4.75
N VAL A 16 -27.80 -14.05 3.87
CA VAL A 16 -26.95 -13.53 2.79
C VAL A 16 -25.71 -12.82 3.34
N ARG A 17 -25.84 -12.06 4.44
CA ARG A 17 -24.67 -11.45 5.11
C ARG A 17 -23.70 -12.49 5.64
N ARG A 18 -24.17 -13.54 6.31
CA ARG A 18 -23.31 -14.62 6.82
C ARG A 18 -22.59 -15.34 5.69
N GLU A 19 -23.29 -15.67 4.61
CA GLU A 19 -22.68 -16.32 3.43
C GLU A 19 -21.59 -15.44 2.82
N LYS A 20 -21.83 -14.12 2.67
CA LYS A 20 -20.79 -13.18 2.22
C LYS A 20 -19.60 -13.11 3.16
N LEU A 21 -19.82 -13.12 4.48
CA LEU A 21 -18.73 -13.12 5.47
C LEU A 21 -17.90 -14.40 5.43
N LEU A 22 -18.55 -15.55 5.19
CA LEU A 22 -17.87 -16.84 5.02
C LEU A 22 -17.12 -16.93 3.68
N ALA A 23 -17.68 -16.36 2.61
CA ALA A 23 -16.99 -16.23 1.34
C ALA A 23 -15.76 -15.32 1.48
N TYR A 24 -15.89 -14.20 2.22
CA TYR A 24 -14.80 -13.29 2.52
C TYR A 24 -13.70 -13.97 3.37
N SER A 25 -14.07 -14.72 4.41
CA SER A 25 -13.09 -15.42 5.24
C SER A 25 -12.33 -16.51 4.47
N LYS A 26 -13.02 -17.24 3.58
CA LYS A 26 -12.38 -18.21 2.69
C LYS A 26 -11.47 -17.54 1.65
N ALA A 27 -11.88 -16.41 1.10
CA ALA A 27 -11.06 -15.64 0.16
C ALA A 27 -9.78 -15.13 0.82
N MET A 28 -9.82 -14.71 2.09
CA MET A 28 -8.63 -14.28 2.84
C MET A 28 -7.57 -15.38 2.99
N LEU A 29 -7.99 -16.64 3.04
CA LEU A 29 -7.10 -17.80 3.14
C LEU A 29 -6.54 -18.26 1.78
N SER A 30 -7.02 -17.66 0.69
CA SER A 30 -6.57 -17.96 -0.67
C SER A 30 -5.61 -16.86 -1.16
N PRO A 31 -4.74 -17.14 -2.14
CA PRO A 31 -3.99 -16.09 -2.82
C PRO A 31 -4.90 -15.09 -3.55
N MET A 32 -4.35 -13.92 -3.87
CA MET A 32 -5.06 -12.90 -4.63
C MET A 32 -5.49 -13.44 -6.01
N PRO A 33 -6.67 -13.05 -6.53
CA PRO A 33 -7.09 -13.37 -7.89
C PRO A 33 -6.05 -12.96 -8.93
N ARG A 34 -5.79 -13.84 -9.90
CA ARG A 34 -4.70 -13.66 -10.88
C ARG A 34 -4.84 -12.38 -11.70
N ASP A 35 -6.07 -12.03 -12.09
CA ASP A 35 -6.36 -10.82 -12.84
C ASP A 35 -6.08 -9.53 -12.05
N GLU A 36 -6.29 -9.54 -10.74
CA GLU A 36 -5.92 -8.42 -9.86
C GLU A 36 -4.41 -8.31 -9.68
N VAL A 37 -3.73 -9.46 -9.53
CA VAL A 37 -2.25 -9.48 -9.45
C VAL A 37 -1.64 -8.94 -10.73
N ASP A 38 -2.05 -9.45 -11.88
CA ASP A 38 -1.50 -9.06 -13.19
C ASP A 38 -1.64 -7.57 -13.44
N ARG A 39 -2.81 -6.98 -13.11
CA ARG A 39 -3.03 -5.53 -13.21
C ARG A 39 -2.09 -4.73 -12.30
N THR A 40 -1.97 -5.15 -11.05
CA THR A 40 -1.15 -4.46 -10.04
C THR A 40 0.34 -4.52 -10.41
N VAL A 41 0.82 -5.70 -10.78
CA VAL A 41 2.20 -5.94 -11.19
C VAL A 41 2.53 -5.20 -12.49
N LEU A 42 1.62 -5.21 -13.47
CA LEU A 42 1.80 -4.49 -14.73
C LEU A 42 2.02 -2.98 -14.48
N PHE A 43 1.20 -2.37 -13.63
CA PHE A 43 1.34 -0.95 -13.29
C PHE A 43 2.72 -0.64 -12.67
N THR A 44 3.20 -1.51 -11.77
CA THR A 44 4.54 -1.42 -11.18
C THR A 44 5.66 -1.58 -12.21
N ARG A 45 5.54 -2.57 -13.11
CA ARG A 45 6.55 -2.79 -14.17
C ARG A 45 6.61 -1.63 -15.16
N ILE A 46 5.47 -1.06 -15.54
CA ILE A 46 5.42 0.15 -16.36
C ILE A 46 6.13 1.30 -15.64
N GLY A 47 5.84 1.51 -14.35
CA GLY A 47 6.48 2.56 -13.57
C GLY A 47 8.01 2.41 -13.52
N LEU A 48 8.50 1.19 -13.30
CA LEU A 48 9.94 0.88 -13.34
C LEU A 48 10.55 1.11 -14.72
N GLN A 49 9.85 0.74 -15.79
CA GLN A 49 10.36 0.96 -17.15
C GLN A 49 10.43 2.46 -17.50
N ARG A 50 9.49 3.26 -17.02
CA ARG A 50 9.53 4.73 -17.16
C ARG A 50 10.73 5.33 -16.44
N LEU A 51 11.02 4.88 -15.22
CA LEU A 51 12.25 5.27 -14.50
C LEU A 51 13.52 4.89 -15.27
N ARG A 52 13.56 3.68 -15.85
CA ARG A 52 14.67 3.24 -16.72
C ARG A 52 14.84 4.09 -17.97
N ASN A 53 13.75 4.61 -18.52
CA ASN A 53 13.78 5.52 -19.67
C ASN A 53 14.13 6.97 -19.27
N GLY A 54 14.46 7.23 -18.01
CA GLY A 54 14.85 8.55 -17.50
C GLY A 54 13.69 9.45 -17.09
N GLU A 55 12.44 8.95 -17.11
CA GLU A 55 11.30 9.71 -16.59
C GLU A 55 11.38 9.78 -15.06
N ARG A 56 11.46 10.99 -14.54
CA ARG A 56 11.70 11.26 -13.11
C ARG A 56 10.53 11.97 -12.47
N VAL A 57 9.41 11.25 -12.38
CA VAL A 57 8.24 11.71 -11.65
C VAL A 57 8.34 11.19 -10.23
N ARG A 58 8.28 12.08 -9.23
CA ARG A 58 8.33 11.70 -7.80
C ARG A 58 7.38 10.53 -7.48
N GLY A 59 6.18 10.56 -8.05
CA GLY A 59 5.20 9.48 -7.90
C GLY A 59 5.66 8.10 -8.38
N LEU A 60 6.55 8.01 -9.38
CA LEU A 60 7.12 6.74 -9.82
C LEU A 60 8.12 6.19 -8.79
N VAL A 61 8.97 7.05 -8.22
CA VAL A 61 9.91 6.65 -7.18
C VAL A 61 9.17 6.28 -5.89
N ASP A 62 8.16 7.07 -5.50
CA ASP A 62 7.26 6.76 -4.38
C ASP A 62 6.59 5.39 -4.57
N GLN A 63 6.09 5.09 -5.77
CA GLN A 63 5.48 3.80 -6.08
C GLN A 63 6.47 2.63 -5.91
N ILE A 64 7.72 2.76 -6.39
CA ILE A 64 8.72 1.71 -6.21
C ILE A 64 9.11 1.58 -4.73
N ALA A 65 9.22 2.68 -3.99
CA ALA A 65 9.46 2.65 -2.55
C ALA A 65 8.34 1.93 -1.79
N GLU A 66 7.07 2.18 -2.14
CA GLU A 66 5.92 1.46 -1.57
C GLU A 66 6.01 -0.04 -1.81
N VAL A 67 6.41 -0.46 -3.01
CA VAL A 67 6.64 -1.88 -3.35
C VAL A 67 7.75 -2.48 -2.50
N VAL A 68 8.88 -1.77 -2.32
CA VAL A 68 9.98 -2.24 -1.46
C VAL A 68 9.54 -2.40 0.00
N VAL A 69 8.79 -1.43 0.53
CA VAL A 69 8.28 -1.50 1.91
C VAL A 69 7.28 -2.64 2.06
N PHE A 70 6.38 -2.82 1.09
CA PHE A 70 5.44 -3.95 1.08
C PHE A 70 6.20 -5.28 1.08
N THR A 71 7.14 -5.47 0.15
CA THR A 71 7.93 -6.70 0.05
C THR A 71 8.68 -6.95 1.35
N THR A 72 9.23 -5.90 1.98
CA THR A 72 9.87 -6.01 3.31
C THR A 72 8.93 -6.51 4.40
N LEU A 73 7.69 -6.01 4.45
CA LEU A 73 6.71 -6.44 5.45
C LEU A 73 6.32 -7.91 5.26
N VAL A 74 6.10 -8.34 4.01
CA VAL A 74 5.73 -9.73 3.69
C VAL A 74 6.93 -10.67 3.91
N THR A 75 8.14 -10.25 3.54
CA THR A 75 9.38 -11.00 3.84
C THR A 75 9.58 -11.19 5.33
N LYS A 76 9.37 -10.15 6.14
CA LYS A 76 9.45 -10.24 7.60
C LYS A 76 8.39 -11.16 8.22
N ALA A 77 7.26 -11.34 7.54
CA ALA A 77 6.25 -12.31 7.93
C ALA A 77 6.61 -13.76 7.52
N GLY A 78 7.77 -13.99 6.89
CA GLY A 78 8.30 -15.31 6.56
C GLY A 78 7.96 -15.82 5.15
N TYR A 79 7.35 -14.98 4.30
CA TYR A 79 6.90 -15.40 2.96
C TYR A 79 7.87 -15.04 1.85
N GLY A 80 8.84 -14.17 2.11
CA GLY A 80 9.80 -13.67 1.13
C GLY A 80 11.10 -14.46 1.08
N THR A 81 11.76 -14.40 -0.08
CA THR A 81 13.05 -15.06 -0.34
C THR A 81 14.24 -14.09 -0.29
N LEU A 82 13.98 -12.79 -0.45
CA LEU A 82 15.01 -11.75 -0.39
C LEU A 82 15.46 -11.51 1.05
N THR A 83 16.73 -11.17 1.22
CA THR A 83 17.28 -10.88 2.55
C THR A 83 16.79 -9.52 3.07
N PRO A 84 16.54 -9.37 4.38
CA PRO A 84 16.17 -8.07 4.96
C PRO A 84 17.21 -6.97 4.73
N SER A 85 18.50 -7.33 4.68
CA SER A 85 19.59 -6.39 4.41
C SER A 85 19.58 -5.86 2.97
N PHE A 86 19.31 -6.73 1.99
CA PHE A 86 19.14 -6.32 0.60
C PHE A 86 17.97 -5.33 0.47
N LEU A 87 16.81 -5.69 1.01
CA LEU A 87 15.62 -4.84 0.95
C LEU A 87 15.85 -3.48 1.62
N LYS A 88 16.53 -3.47 2.78
CA LYS A 88 16.87 -2.23 3.47
C LYS A 88 17.82 -1.34 2.66
N SER A 89 18.84 -1.92 2.03
CA SER A 89 19.77 -1.19 1.16
C SER A 89 19.05 -0.57 -0.05
N VAL A 90 18.08 -1.27 -0.65
CA VAL A 90 17.26 -0.71 -1.73
C VAL A 90 16.36 0.42 -1.22
N GLU A 91 15.70 0.23 -0.07
CA GLU A 91 14.87 1.25 0.57
C GLU A 91 15.65 2.55 0.83
N ASP A 92 16.84 2.44 1.44
CA ASP A 92 17.66 3.61 1.79
C ASP A 92 18.10 4.39 0.56
N ARG A 93 18.56 3.70 -0.50
CA ARG A 93 18.96 4.36 -1.76
C ARG A 93 17.78 5.02 -2.49
N LEU A 94 16.57 4.47 -2.39
CA LEU A 94 15.37 5.13 -2.93
C LEU A 94 15.00 6.37 -2.13
N ILE A 95 15.18 6.35 -0.80
CA ILE A 95 14.99 7.51 0.06
C ILE A 95 15.99 8.62 -0.32
N ASP A 96 17.25 8.28 -0.54
CA ASP A 96 18.27 9.24 -0.99
C ASP A 96 17.86 9.90 -2.32
N VAL A 97 17.40 9.11 -3.29
CA VAL A 97 16.86 9.62 -4.57
C VAL A 97 15.68 10.57 -4.34
N LEU A 98 14.78 10.26 -3.41
CA LEU A 98 13.62 11.12 -3.10
C LEU A 98 14.03 12.45 -2.45
N PHE A 99 15.05 12.44 -1.58
CA PHE A 99 15.60 13.65 -0.98
C PHE A 99 16.38 14.49 -1.99
N ASP A 100 17.21 13.85 -2.82
CA ASP A 100 17.98 14.53 -3.86
C ASP A 100 17.09 15.14 -4.93
N ALA A 101 16.01 14.45 -5.34
CA ALA A 101 15.03 15.00 -6.28
C ALA A 101 14.27 16.21 -5.72
N ALA A 102 14.17 16.35 -4.40
CA ALA A 102 13.62 17.56 -3.78
C ALA A 102 14.63 18.72 -3.78
N ALA A 103 15.93 18.42 -3.82
CA ALA A 103 17.01 19.40 -3.80
C ALA A 103 17.51 19.80 -5.22
N SER A 104 17.43 18.90 -6.20
CA SER A 104 17.95 19.09 -7.56
C SER A 104 17.11 18.37 -8.61
N ALA A 105 16.89 19.04 -9.74
CA ALA A 105 16.21 18.46 -10.90
C ALA A 105 17.08 17.46 -11.69
N GLU A 106 18.37 17.34 -11.38
CA GLU A 106 19.33 16.55 -12.16
C GLU A 106 19.63 15.16 -11.61
N SER A 107 19.15 14.82 -10.40
CA SER A 107 19.44 13.53 -9.78
C SER A 107 18.93 12.38 -10.66
N ASN A 108 19.87 11.56 -11.16
CA ASN A 108 19.57 10.37 -11.95
C ASN A 108 19.49 9.17 -11.03
N VAL A 109 18.50 8.30 -11.25
CA VAL A 109 18.44 7.02 -10.56
C VAL A 109 19.59 6.16 -11.08
N ALA A 110 20.46 5.69 -10.19
CA ALA A 110 21.58 4.85 -10.57
C ALA A 110 21.09 3.57 -11.28
N PRO A 111 21.72 3.14 -12.38
CA PRO A 111 21.33 1.91 -13.09
C PRO A 111 21.32 0.66 -12.19
N SER A 112 22.28 0.56 -11.26
CA SER A 112 22.33 -0.51 -10.26
C SER A 112 21.12 -0.52 -9.33
N LEU A 113 20.59 0.65 -8.96
CA LEU A 113 19.37 0.74 -8.16
C LEU A 113 18.15 0.27 -8.95
N LEU A 114 18.10 0.51 -10.26
CA LEU A 114 17.03 0.02 -11.14
C LEU A 114 17.09 -1.50 -11.31
N GLU A 115 18.28 -2.09 -11.38
CA GLU A 115 18.48 -3.55 -11.39
C GLU A 115 18.00 -4.16 -10.06
N ASP A 116 18.43 -3.60 -8.93
CA ASP A 116 17.99 -4.07 -7.61
C ASP A 116 16.47 -3.92 -7.42
N ALA A 117 15.88 -2.79 -7.86
CA ALA A 117 14.44 -2.60 -7.84
C ALA A 117 13.70 -3.62 -8.71
N THR A 118 14.31 -4.08 -9.81
CA THR A 118 13.74 -5.14 -10.66
C THR A 118 13.65 -6.46 -9.89
N VAL A 119 14.69 -6.81 -9.15
CA VAL A 119 14.70 -8.00 -8.29
C VAL A 119 13.58 -7.91 -7.26
N VAL A 120 13.38 -6.75 -6.64
CA VAL A 120 12.29 -6.53 -5.67
C VAL A 120 10.91 -6.62 -6.34
N VAL A 121 10.72 -6.07 -7.54
CA VAL A 121 9.44 -6.13 -8.28
C VAL A 121 9.10 -7.57 -8.69
N ASN A 122 10.10 -8.37 -9.06
CA ASN A 122 9.89 -9.79 -9.35
C ASN A 122 9.48 -10.57 -8.10
N GLU A 123 10.09 -10.27 -6.95
CA GLU A 123 9.68 -10.88 -5.68
C GLU A 123 8.28 -10.42 -5.25
N TYR A 124 7.95 -9.14 -5.47
CA TYR A 124 6.62 -8.60 -5.22
C TYR A 124 5.55 -9.35 -6.02
N ASP A 125 5.78 -9.57 -7.32
CA ASP A 125 4.91 -10.37 -8.18
C ASP A 125 4.73 -11.79 -7.63
N ARG A 126 5.83 -12.49 -7.34
CA ARG A 126 5.79 -13.84 -6.74
C ARG A 126 4.99 -13.85 -5.44
N LEU A 127 5.20 -12.86 -4.57
CA LEU A 127 4.51 -12.75 -3.28
C LEU A 127 3.01 -12.56 -3.44
N LEU A 128 2.56 -11.68 -4.34
CA LEU A 128 1.14 -11.48 -4.61
C LEU A 128 0.45 -12.74 -5.14
N GLN A 129 1.15 -13.53 -5.97
CA GLN A 129 0.61 -14.75 -6.58
C GLN A 129 0.52 -15.94 -5.62
N THR A 130 1.39 -16.00 -4.62
CA THR A 130 1.60 -17.21 -3.79
C THR A 130 1.19 -17.02 -2.34
N THR A 131 1.16 -15.78 -1.85
CA THR A 131 0.84 -15.50 -0.46
C THR A 131 -0.68 -15.40 -0.27
N ARG A 132 -1.17 -15.87 0.87
CA ARG A 132 -2.57 -15.69 1.27
C ARG A 132 -2.94 -14.21 1.32
N LEU A 133 -4.13 -13.88 0.84
CA LEU A 133 -4.64 -12.52 0.76
C LEU A 133 -4.66 -11.84 2.14
N GLU A 134 -4.87 -12.59 3.23
CA GLU A 134 -4.79 -12.07 4.60
C GLU A 134 -3.45 -11.37 4.91
N VAL A 135 -2.33 -11.97 4.50
CA VAL A 135 -0.98 -11.45 4.76
C VAL A 135 -0.72 -10.23 3.88
N VAL A 136 -1.16 -10.29 2.62
CA VAL A 136 -1.08 -9.16 1.67
C VAL A 136 -1.84 -7.96 2.21
N VAL A 137 -3.07 -8.15 2.71
CA VAL A 137 -3.88 -7.09 3.31
C VAL A 137 -3.21 -6.55 4.58
N GLN A 138 -2.64 -7.41 5.42
CA GLN A 138 -1.90 -6.97 6.61
C GLN A 138 -0.67 -6.12 6.25
N ALA A 139 0.08 -6.50 5.22
CA ALA A 139 1.22 -5.75 4.72
C ALA A 139 0.79 -4.38 4.15
N PHE A 140 -0.26 -4.31 3.33
CA PHE A 140 -0.80 -3.04 2.83
C PHE A 140 -1.30 -2.14 3.98
N ASN A 141 -1.93 -2.70 5.01
CA ASN A 141 -2.31 -1.94 6.20
C ASN A 141 -1.07 -1.44 6.98
N GLY A 142 -0.01 -2.25 7.04
CA GLY A 142 1.28 -1.84 7.57
C GLY A 142 1.91 -0.69 6.80
N LEU A 143 1.84 -0.73 5.47
CA LEU A 143 2.28 0.35 4.59
C LEU A 143 1.51 1.65 4.86
N LYS A 144 0.17 1.60 4.90
CA LYS A 144 -0.67 2.77 5.20
C LYS A 144 -0.32 3.44 6.54
N ARG A 145 0.05 2.65 7.55
CA ARG A 145 0.51 3.17 8.85
C ARG A 145 1.85 3.90 8.76
N ARG A 146 2.73 3.49 7.85
CA ARG A 146 4.04 4.13 7.61
C ARG A 146 3.95 5.37 6.73
N VAL A 147 3.02 5.37 5.77
CA VAL A 147 2.75 6.52 4.87
C VAL A 147 1.92 7.61 5.56
N HIS A 148 1.36 7.34 6.75
CA HIS A 148 0.75 8.39 7.57
C HIS A 148 1.82 9.34 8.13
N VAL A 149 2.09 10.40 7.38
CA VAL A 149 2.89 11.55 7.82
C VAL A 149 2.12 12.30 8.92
N PRO A 150 2.68 12.53 10.11
CA PRO A 150 2.08 13.43 11.09
C PRO A 150 2.02 14.85 10.50
N GLY A 151 0.82 15.31 10.14
CA GLY A 151 0.59 16.64 9.56
C GLY A 151 -0.49 16.72 8.46
N THR A 152 -0.91 15.58 7.91
CA THR A 152 -1.99 15.52 6.90
C THR A 152 -3.23 14.80 7.45
N CYS A 153 -3.97 15.44 8.38
CA CYS A 153 -5.31 14.95 8.71
C CYS A 153 -6.24 15.17 7.51
N SER A 154 -6.61 14.10 6.82
CA SER A 154 -7.69 14.07 5.83
C SER A 154 -9.07 13.89 6.47
N CYS A 155 -9.17 14.02 7.79
CA CYS A 155 -10.43 13.94 8.49
C CYS A 155 -11.31 15.17 8.21
N GLU A 156 -12.60 14.95 7.91
CA GLU A 156 -13.58 16.00 7.57
C GLU A 156 -13.68 17.08 8.67
N ARG A 157 -13.36 16.72 9.92
CA ARG A 157 -13.30 17.62 11.08
C ARG A 157 -12.13 18.62 11.02
N CYS A 158 -10.96 18.23 10.51
CA CYS A 158 -9.83 19.17 10.31
C CYS A 158 -10.00 20.07 9.08
N GLN A 159 -10.70 19.61 8.03
CA GLN A 159 -11.03 20.48 6.89
C GLN A 159 -11.94 21.64 7.31
N LYS A 160 -12.97 21.37 8.14
CA LYS A 160 -13.88 22.40 8.65
C LYS A 160 -13.18 23.44 9.55
N GLN A 161 -12.20 23.01 10.35
CA GLN A 161 -11.39 23.92 11.18
C GLN A 161 -10.45 24.81 10.36
N ARG A 162 -9.80 24.27 9.31
CA ARG A 162 -8.94 25.07 8.41
C ARG A 162 -9.73 26.09 7.58
N ALA A 163 -10.96 25.74 7.16
CA ALA A 163 -11.85 26.69 6.48
C ALA A 163 -12.26 27.85 7.39
N SER A 164 -12.53 27.58 8.67
CA SER A 164 -12.88 28.62 9.66
C SER A 164 -11.69 29.55 9.98
N ALA A 165 -10.48 29.01 10.06
CA ALA A 165 -9.27 29.80 10.31
C ALA A 165 -8.91 30.74 9.14
N ARG A 166 -9.22 30.36 7.89
CA ARG A 166 -8.99 31.20 6.69
C ARG A 166 -9.96 32.37 6.57
N ILE A 167 -11.14 32.28 7.19
CA ILE A 167 -12.13 33.36 7.19
C ILE A 167 -11.76 34.40 8.26
N SER A 168 -11.19 33.98 9.39
CA SER A 168 -10.77 34.88 10.48
C SER A 168 -9.54 35.73 10.17
N SER A 169 -8.68 35.34 9.21
CA SER A 169 -7.50 36.12 8.82
C SER A 169 -7.77 37.17 7.75
N ARG A 170 -9.00 37.23 7.22
CA ARG A 170 -9.41 38.20 6.19
C ARG A 170 -10.14 39.43 6.76
N THR A 171 -10.40 39.46 8.06
CA THR A 171 -11.12 40.55 8.75
C THR A 171 -10.22 41.48 9.57
N VAL A 172 -8.89 41.28 9.57
CA VAL A 172 -7.94 42.08 10.38
C VAL A 172 -7.17 43.12 9.53
N THR A 173 -7.50 43.27 8.26
CA THR A 173 -7.06 44.41 7.44
C THR A 173 -8.25 45.23 6.98
N ALA A 174 -8.75 46.07 7.88
CA ALA A 174 -9.51 47.28 7.59
C ALA A 174 -9.20 48.31 8.68
#